data_AF-A0A3M1YXE4-F1
#
_entry.id   AF-A0A3M1YXE4-F1
#
_cell.length_a   1.000
_cell.length_b   1.000
_cell.length_c   1.000
_cell.angle_alpha   90.00
_cell.angle_beta   90.00
_cell.angle_gamma   90.00
#
_symmetry.space_group_name_H-M   'P 1'
#
loop_
_entity.id
_entity.type
_entity.pdbx_description
1 polymer ?
#
loop_
_entity_poly.entity_id
_entity_poly.type
_entity_poly.pdbx_seq_one_letter_code
_entity_poly.pdbx_strand_id
1 'polypeptide(L)'
;MDKTSKNMKKTILILSAFAASVMFTACGGGGEKQGEEESKQETTAPKGMVEISLEAYGFPITVPVPDTTMNPLDITEQDWGAVEIRAGKYFQMQVAEGGDLDLKKSDLKEDLLYKAEILEEGPGYVVYKQYIEGSNVEPFYHFYMVKNINGTDYEIQDINTGEAFPEKAVRKMFEAAKAAK
;
A
#
# COMPACT_ATOMS: atom_id res chain seq x y z
N MET A 1 42.23 44.68 -19.73
CA MET A 1 42.75 44.87 -21.10
C MET A 1 43.55 43.64 -21.47
N ASP A 2 43.08 42.93 -22.51
CA ASP A 2 43.77 41.99 -23.39
C ASP A 2 44.63 40.85 -22.80
N LYS A 3 44.24 39.58 -23.03
CA LYS A 3 44.58 38.85 -24.28
C LYS A 3 44.14 37.36 -24.26
N THR A 4 43.43 36.97 -25.32
CA THR A 4 43.53 35.70 -26.11
C THR A 4 43.37 34.31 -25.47
N SER A 5 42.23 33.69 -25.78
CA SER A 5 42.06 32.44 -26.57
C SER A 5 43.22 31.43 -26.67
N LYS A 6 42.95 30.15 -26.36
CA LYS A 6 43.47 29.02 -27.15
C LYS A 6 42.55 27.78 -27.13
N ASN A 7 42.26 27.30 -28.34
CA ASN A 7 41.42 26.16 -28.71
C ASN A 7 42.14 24.79 -28.59
N MET A 8 41.36 23.75 -28.23
CA MET A 8 41.18 22.44 -28.91
C MET A 8 42.31 21.39 -28.95
N LYS A 9 41.86 20.11 -29.08
CA LYS A 9 42.55 18.87 -29.54
C LYS A 9 43.12 18.03 -28.36
N LYS A 10 42.96 16.70 -28.24
CA LYS A 10 42.67 15.59 -29.17
C LYS A 10 42.42 14.31 -28.31
N THR A 11 41.54 13.44 -28.83
CA THR A 11 41.70 11.97 -29.03
C THR A 11 42.47 11.15 -27.99
N ILE A 12 41.85 10.06 -27.49
CA ILE A 12 42.42 8.70 -27.50
C ILE A 12 41.26 7.68 -27.43
N LEU A 13 41.09 6.98 -28.55
CA LEU A 13 40.43 5.68 -28.69
C LEU A 13 41.51 4.62 -28.43
N ILE A 14 41.29 3.65 -27.54
CA ILE A 14 41.95 2.35 -27.64
C ILE A 14 40.92 1.24 -27.45
N LEU A 15 40.78 0.51 -28.54
CA LEU A 15 40.04 -0.70 -28.76
C LEU A 15 40.90 -1.91 -28.32
N SER A 16 40.23 -3.04 -28.11
CA SER A 16 40.68 -4.41 -28.37
C SER A 16 40.81 -5.33 -27.15
N ALA A 17 39.98 -6.37 -27.25
CA ALA A 17 39.97 -7.59 -26.49
C ALA A 17 41.15 -8.49 -26.87
N PHE A 18 41.60 -9.32 -25.94
CA PHE A 18 42.06 -10.66 -26.27
C PHE A 18 41.74 -11.64 -25.15
N ALA A 19 41.15 -12.74 -25.58
CA ALA A 19 40.61 -13.82 -24.77
C ALA A 19 41.71 -14.76 -24.25
N ALA A 20 41.46 -15.38 -23.09
CA ALA A 20 42.10 -16.63 -22.71
C ALA A 20 41.02 -17.62 -22.26
N SER A 21 40.85 -18.64 -23.10
CA SER A 21 40.01 -19.81 -22.90
C SER A 21 40.65 -20.74 -21.88
N VAL A 22 39.87 -21.22 -20.90
CA VAL A 22 40.15 -22.49 -20.21
C VAL A 22 38.85 -23.27 -20.17
N MET A 23 38.80 -24.34 -20.98
CA MET A 23 37.78 -25.37 -20.89
C MET A 23 38.15 -26.35 -19.77
N PHE A 24 37.24 -26.57 -18.83
CA PHE A 24 37.13 -27.83 -18.11
C PHE A 24 35.68 -28.30 -18.21
N THR A 25 35.49 -29.39 -18.94
CA THR A 25 34.24 -30.14 -19.03
C THR A 25 34.06 -30.98 -17.77
N ALA A 26 33.03 -30.68 -16.98
CA ALA A 26 32.46 -31.59 -16.00
C ALA A 26 31.02 -31.92 -16.42
N CYS A 27 30.80 -33.19 -16.70
CA CYS A 27 29.53 -33.78 -17.10
C CYS A 27 28.77 -34.21 -15.85
N GLY A 28 27.47 -33.90 -15.77
CA GLY A 28 26.53 -34.67 -14.96
C GLY A 28 25.58 -33.85 -14.09
N GLY A 29 24.31 -33.79 -14.51
CA GLY A 29 23.18 -33.46 -13.64
C GLY A 29 22.33 -32.31 -14.19
N GLY A 30 21.07 -32.61 -14.50
CA GLY A 30 20.14 -31.73 -15.19
C GLY A 30 19.98 -30.37 -14.52
N GLY A 31 19.98 -29.33 -15.35
CA GLY A 31 19.80 -27.97 -14.91
C GLY A 31 18.35 -27.68 -14.56
N GLU A 32 18.18 -26.92 -13.49
CA GLU A 32 17.12 -25.94 -13.38
C GLU A 32 17.66 -24.79 -12.53
N LYS A 33 17.45 -23.58 -13.06
CA LYS A 33 17.85 -22.32 -12.44
C LYS A 33 17.09 -22.20 -11.12
N GLN A 34 17.80 -21.98 -10.03
CA GLN A 34 17.24 -21.42 -8.81
C GLN A 34 16.72 -20.02 -9.16
N GLY A 35 15.45 -19.97 -9.54
CA GLY A 35 14.62 -18.80 -9.35
C GLY A 35 14.36 -18.69 -7.85
N GLU A 36 14.67 -17.54 -7.30
CA GLU A 36 14.17 -17.12 -6.00
C GLU A 36 12.64 -17.24 -6.04
N GLU A 37 12.11 -18.15 -5.23
CA GLU A 37 10.68 -18.23 -4.96
C GLU A 37 10.29 -16.99 -4.15
N GLU A 38 9.87 -15.93 -4.84
CA GLU A 38 8.90 -15.01 -4.25
C GLU A 38 7.68 -15.85 -3.87
N SER A 39 7.47 -16.02 -2.56
CA SER A 39 6.24 -16.58 -2.04
C SER A 39 5.10 -15.66 -2.48
N LYS A 40 4.46 -16.01 -3.58
CA LYS A 40 3.18 -15.46 -3.99
C LYS A 40 2.18 -15.92 -2.95
N GLN A 41 2.05 -15.13 -1.87
CA GLN A 41 1.04 -15.32 -0.86
C GLN A 41 -0.31 -15.14 -1.58
N GLU A 42 -0.95 -16.25 -1.97
CA GLU A 42 -2.35 -16.24 -2.40
C GLU A 42 -3.17 -15.76 -1.22
N THR A 43 -3.38 -14.45 -1.13
CA THR A 43 -4.33 -13.84 -0.21
C THR A 43 -5.72 -14.12 -0.75
N THR A 44 -6.21 -15.34 -0.50
CA THR A 44 -7.63 -15.66 -0.68
C THR A 44 -8.46 -14.77 0.25
N ALA A 45 -9.59 -14.24 -0.22
CA ALA A 45 -10.46 -13.37 0.57
C ALA A 45 -10.76 -13.96 1.96
N PRO A 46 -10.75 -13.15 3.04
CA PRO A 46 -11.06 -13.62 4.38
C PRO A 46 -12.44 -14.29 4.46
N LYS A 47 -12.61 -15.25 5.37
CA LYS A 47 -13.87 -15.99 5.53
C LYS A 47 -15.05 -15.02 5.75
N GLY A 48 -16.11 -15.18 4.96
CA GLY A 48 -17.30 -14.32 5.03
C GLY A 48 -17.15 -12.97 4.30
N MET A 49 -16.15 -12.86 3.42
CA MET A 49 -15.99 -11.77 2.47
C MET A 49 -16.10 -12.28 1.04
N VAL A 50 -16.52 -11.39 0.14
CA VAL A 50 -16.56 -11.57 -1.30
C VAL A 50 -15.61 -10.56 -1.95
N GLU A 51 -14.93 -10.94 -3.03
CA GLU A 51 -14.07 -10.04 -3.79
C GLU A 51 -14.92 -9.15 -4.70
N ILE A 52 -14.67 -7.84 -4.67
CA ILE A 52 -15.25 -6.88 -5.62
C ILE A 52 -14.13 -6.19 -6.39
N SER A 53 -14.34 -5.97 -7.69
CA SER A 53 -13.44 -5.18 -8.52
C SER A 53 -13.82 -3.70 -8.45
N LEU A 54 -12.82 -2.83 -8.33
CA LEU A 54 -12.98 -1.37 -8.38
C LEU A 54 -12.66 -0.79 -9.77
N GLU A 55 -12.44 -1.63 -10.79
CA GLU A 55 -12.06 -1.19 -12.14
C GLU A 55 -13.08 -0.24 -12.77
N ALA A 56 -14.37 -0.46 -12.48
CA ALA A 56 -15.46 0.40 -12.94
C ALA A 56 -15.35 1.86 -12.43
N TYR A 57 -14.56 2.07 -11.38
CA TYR A 57 -14.31 3.35 -10.73
C TYR A 57 -12.90 3.89 -11.01
N GLY A 58 -12.17 3.30 -11.95
CA GLY A 58 -10.82 3.72 -12.32
C GLY A 58 -9.69 3.12 -11.48
N PHE A 59 -9.99 2.23 -10.55
CA PHE A 59 -8.99 1.59 -9.68
C PHE A 59 -8.79 0.12 -10.13
N PRO A 60 -7.62 -0.26 -10.68
CA PRO A 60 -7.30 -1.64 -11.04
C PRO A 60 -6.97 -2.49 -9.80
N ILE A 61 -7.90 -2.49 -8.82
CA ILE A 61 -7.79 -3.15 -7.53
C ILE A 61 -9.04 -3.99 -7.29
N THR A 62 -8.83 -5.18 -6.75
CA THR A 62 -9.85 -6.03 -6.15
C THR A 62 -9.76 -5.96 -4.64
N VAL A 63 -10.87 -5.66 -3.98
CA VAL A 63 -10.95 -5.57 -2.52
C VAL A 63 -11.96 -6.60 -1.97
N PRO A 64 -11.64 -7.31 -0.88
CA PRO A 64 -12.62 -8.13 -0.20
C PRO A 64 -13.55 -7.27 0.65
N VAL A 65 -14.86 -7.52 0.58
CA VAL A 65 -15.89 -6.85 1.37
C VAL A 65 -16.79 -7.89 2.05
N PRO A 66 -17.44 -7.58 3.19
CA PRO A 66 -18.42 -8.48 3.80
C PRO A 66 -19.47 -8.93 2.78
N ASP A 67 -19.93 -10.18 2.88
CA ASP A 67 -21.01 -10.70 2.05
C ASP A 67 -22.22 -9.74 2.02
N THR A 68 -22.57 -9.34 0.81
CA THR A 68 -23.53 -8.27 0.50
C THR A 68 -24.95 -8.82 0.23
N THR A 69 -25.15 -10.14 0.29
CA THR A 69 -26.47 -10.77 0.15
C THR A 69 -27.49 -10.26 1.19
N MET A 70 -27.01 -9.84 2.36
CA MET A 70 -27.81 -9.32 3.47
C MET A 70 -27.58 -7.84 3.75
N ASN A 71 -26.54 -7.23 3.17
CA ASN A 71 -26.15 -5.84 3.42
C ASN A 71 -25.88 -5.14 2.07
N PRO A 72 -26.60 -4.06 1.72
CA PRO A 72 -26.34 -3.34 0.49
C PRO A 72 -24.88 -2.90 0.42
N LEU A 73 -24.26 -3.16 -0.73
CA LEU A 73 -22.98 -2.61 -1.12
C LEU A 73 -23.23 -1.24 -1.75
N ASP A 74 -22.55 -0.24 -1.23
CA ASP A 74 -22.52 1.11 -1.77
C ASP A 74 -21.06 1.47 -2.08
N ILE A 75 -20.80 1.85 -3.32
CA ILE A 75 -19.49 2.29 -3.78
C ILE A 75 -19.68 3.66 -4.41
N THR A 76 -18.99 4.66 -3.88
CA THR A 76 -19.15 6.05 -4.29
C THR A 76 -17.79 6.69 -4.57
N GLU A 77 -17.62 7.23 -5.78
CA GLU A 77 -16.49 8.08 -6.13
C GLU A 77 -16.59 9.43 -5.43
N GLN A 78 -15.46 9.91 -4.93
CA GLN A 78 -15.33 11.21 -4.29
C GLN A 78 -14.70 12.22 -5.25
N ASP A 79 -15.14 13.47 -5.16
CA ASP A 79 -14.64 14.58 -5.99
C ASP A 79 -13.12 14.83 -5.84
N TRP A 80 -12.51 14.31 -4.78
CA TRP A 80 -11.09 14.45 -4.47
C TRP A 80 -10.23 13.25 -4.91
N GLY A 81 -10.79 12.29 -5.65
CA GLY A 81 -10.02 11.22 -6.30
C GLY A 81 -9.90 9.93 -5.50
N ALA A 82 -10.90 9.62 -4.67
CA ALA A 82 -10.99 8.36 -3.94
C ALA A 82 -12.30 7.63 -4.21
N VAL A 83 -12.31 6.35 -3.85
CA VAL A 83 -13.51 5.51 -3.85
C VAL A 83 -13.81 5.06 -2.43
N GLU A 84 -15.03 5.34 -1.98
CA GLU A 84 -15.55 4.87 -0.70
C GLU A 84 -16.40 3.62 -0.90
N ILE A 85 -16.15 2.61 -0.08
CA ILE A 85 -16.80 1.30 -0.13
C ILE A 85 -17.50 1.08 1.21
N ARG A 86 -18.83 0.98 1.19
CA ARG A 86 -19.67 0.75 2.37
C ARG A 86 -20.44 -0.56 2.21
N ALA A 87 -20.36 -1.41 3.23
CA ALA A 87 -21.06 -2.70 3.26
C ALA A 87 -21.68 -2.95 4.64
N GLY A 88 -22.96 -2.62 4.77
CA GLY A 88 -23.67 -2.67 6.05
C GLY A 88 -23.13 -1.66 7.07
N LYS A 89 -23.38 -1.92 8.36
CA LYS A 89 -23.09 -0.94 9.43
C LYS A 89 -21.61 -0.84 9.83
N TYR A 90 -20.85 -1.92 9.68
CA TYR A 90 -19.53 -2.06 10.30
C TYR A 90 -18.39 -2.21 9.29
N PHE A 91 -18.59 -1.72 8.07
CA PHE A 91 -17.57 -1.75 7.03
C PHE A 91 -17.69 -0.51 6.15
N GLN A 92 -16.74 0.40 6.30
CA GLN A 92 -16.61 1.63 5.54
C GLN A 92 -15.12 1.89 5.30
N MET A 93 -14.67 1.63 4.08
CA MET A 93 -13.27 1.71 3.67
C MET A 93 -13.14 2.68 2.50
N GLN A 94 -12.04 3.42 2.46
CA GLN A 94 -11.71 4.28 1.33
C GLN A 94 -10.41 3.81 0.67
N VAL A 95 -10.33 4.02 -0.64
CA VAL A 95 -9.18 3.72 -1.49
C VAL A 95 -8.85 4.95 -2.33
N ALA A 96 -7.60 5.39 -2.33
CA ALA A 96 -7.10 6.49 -3.15
C ALA A 96 -5.72 6.13 -3.74
N GLU A 97 -5.34 6.75 -4.85
CA GLU A 97 -3.97 6.63 -5.37
C GLU A 97 -2.97 7.42 -4.51
N GLY A 98 -1.78 6.88 -4.32
CA GLY A 98 -0.69 7.44 -3.53
C GLY A 98 -0.74 7.02 -2.06
N GLY A 99 -0.71 8.00 -1.17
CA GLY A 99 -0.54 7.83 0.27
C GLY A 99 0.92 7.99 0.72
N ASP A 100 1.08 8.49 1.94
CA ASP A 100 2.39 8.68 2.58
C ASP A 100 2.27 8.29 4.05
N LEU A 101 2.78 7.09 4.36
CA LEU A 101 2.71 6.52 5.69
C LEU A 101 3.55 7.31 6.71
N ASP A 102 4.66 7.92 6.28
CA ASP A 102 5.51 8.70 7.17
C ASP A 102 4.89 10.06 7.47
N LEU A 103 4.29 10.71 6.46
CA LEU A 103 3.48 11.90 6.66
C LEU A 103 2.32 11.63 7.61
N LYS A 104 1.58 10.53 7.39
CA LYS A 104 0.48 10.13 8.29
C LYS A 104 0.96 9.96 9.73
N LYS A 105 2.10 9.30 9.94
CA LYS A 105 2.68 9.13 11.29
C LYS A 105 3.11 10.46 11.90
N SER A 106 3.62 11.39 11.10
CA SER A 106 3.92 12.76 11.55
C SER A 106 2.65 13.48 12.00
N ASP A 107 1.59 13.44 11.19
CA ASP A 107 0.30 14.07 11.51
C ASP A 107 -0.28 13.53 12.82
N LEU A 108 -0.23 12.20 13.03
CA LEU A 108 -0.71 11.56 14.26
C LEU A 108 0.07 12.01 15.51
N LYS A 109 1.34 12.35 15.36
CA LYS A 109 2.20 12.80 16.45
C LYS A 109 2.03 14.29 16.76
N GLU A 110 1.76 15.08 15.73
CA GLU A 110 1.67 16.54 15.79
C GLU A 110 0.25 17.04 16.05
N ASP A 111 -0.76 16.16 16.05
CA ASP A 111 -2.14 16.52 16.38
C ASP A 111 -2.26 17.11 17.80
N LEU A 112 -2.80 18.34 17.84
CA LEU A 112 -2.95 19.12 19.06
C LEU A 112 -4.22 18.74 19.84
N LEU A 113 -5.23 18.22 19.16
CA LEU A 113 -6.53 17.88 19.74
C LEU A 113 -6.59 16.41 20.14
N TYR A 114 -6.23 15.52 19.22
CA TYR A 114 -6.26 14.08 19.45
C TYR A 114 -4.86 13.57 19.81
N LYS A 115 -4.81 12.65 20.78
CA LYS A 115 -3.64 11.81 21.03
C LYS A 115 -3.82 10.50 20.31
N ALA A 116 -2.77 10.07 19.61
CA ALA A 116 -2.72 8.77 18.95
C ALA A 116 -1.91 7.77 19.79
N GLU A 117 -2.46 6.57 19.98
CA GLU A 117 -1.73 5.40 20.49
C GLU A 117 -1.65 4.36 19.37
N ILE A 118 -0.42 3.97 19.02
CA ILE A 118 -0.17 2.95 18.00
C ILE A 118 -0.45 1.57 18.60
N LEU A 119 -1.35 0.82 17.96
CA LEU A 119 -1.75 -0.53 18.37
C LEU A 119 -0.98 -1.61 17.60
N GLU A 120 -0.67 -1.33 16.33
CA GLU A 120 0.06 -2.22 15.42
C GLU A 120 0.73 -1.38 14.33
N GLU A 121 1.96 -1.71 13.92
CA GLU A 121 2.67 -1.03 12.84
C GLU A 121 3.47 -2.04 12.01
N GLY A 122 3.52 -1.83 10.71
CA GLY A 122 4.35 -2.59 9.79
C GLY A 122 4.86 -1.74 8.63
N PRO A 123 5.60 -2.34 7.67
CA PRO A 123 6.30 -1.60 6.61
C PRO A 123 5.41 -0.72 5.72
N GLY A 124 4.11 -1.03 5.62
CA GLY A 124 3.17 -0.31 4.79
C GLY A 124 1.87 0.03 5.50
N TYR A 125 1.83 -0.02 6.84
CA TYR A 125 0.59 0.28 7.57
C TYR A 125 0.81 0.72 9.01
N VAL A 126 -0.22 1.34 9.58
CA VAL A 126 -0.37 1.61 11.01
C VAL A 126 -1.83 1.41 11.43
N VAL A 127 -2.04 0.70 12.54
CA VAL A 127 -3.34 0.59 13.24
C VAL A 127 -3.19 1.34 14.56
N TYR A 128 -4.12 2.24 14.84
CA TYR A 128 -4.00 3.17 15.96
C TYR A 128 -5.37 3.50 16.55
N LYS A 129 -5.36 4.00 17.78
CA LYS A 129 -6.53 4.65 18.37
C LYS A 129 -6.26 6.13 18.61
N GLN A 130 -7.26 6.98 18.40
CA GLN A 130 -7.24 8.40 18.73
C GLN A 130 -8.19 8.69 19.88
N TYR A 131 -7.78 9.55 20.81
CA TYR A 131 -8.59 9.96 21.94
C TYR A 131 -8.25 11.40 22.36
N ILE A 132 -9.17 12.07 23.05
CA ILE A 132 -8.92 13.39 23.63
C ILE A 132 -8.51 13.18 25.08
N GLU A 133 -7.30 13.59 25.44
CA GLU A 133 -6.79 13.47 26.79
C GLU A 133 -7.67 14.24 27.79
N GLY A 134 -8.07 13.58 28.88
CA GLY A 134 -8.96 14.17 29.89
C GLY A 134 -10.45 14.25 29.49
N SER A 135 -10.82 13.71 28.33
CA SER A 135 -12.21 13.62 27.88
C SER A 135 -12.86 12.28 28.30
N ASN A 136 -14.19 12.28 28.41
CA ASN A 136 -15.01 11.07 28.58
C ASN A 136 -15.52 10.50 27.25
N VAL A 137 -15.00 11.00 26.12
CA VAL A 137 -15.32 10.49 24.79
C VAL A 137 -14.54 9.20 24.55
N GLU A 138 -15.23 8.16 24.08
CA GLU A 138 -14.61 6.88 23.73
C GLU A 138 -13.56 7.05 22.63
N PRO A 139 -12.46 6.28 22.65
CA PRO A 139 -11.46 6.32 21.61
C PRO A 139 -12.02 5.92 20.24
N PHE A 140 -11.51 6.56 19.20
CA PHE A 140 -11.74 6.21 17.81
C PHE A 140 -10.64 5.26 17.35
N TYR A 141 -11.01 4.19 16.66
CA TYR A 141 -10.05 3.21 16.13
C TYR A 141 -9.92 3.41 14.63
N HIS A 142 -8.69 3.32 14.13
CA HIS A 142 -8.38 3.57 12.74
C HIS A 142 -7.27 2.65 12.23
N PHE A 143 -7.19 2.51 10.91
CA PHE A 143 -6.01 1.99 10.24
C PHE A 143 -5.67 2.87 9.04
N TYR A 144 -4.39 2.88 8.67
CA TYR A 144 -3.90 3.51 7.46
C TYR A 144 -2.90 2.58 6.80
N MET A 145 -3.05 2.33 5.51
CA MET A 145 -2.20 1.44 4.73
C MET A 145 -1.80 2.11 3.42
N VAL A 146 -0.53 1.98 3.05
CA VAL A 146 -0.05 2.26 1.70
C VAL A 146 0.40 0.94 1.11
N LYS A 147 -0.20 0.57 -0.03
CA LYS A 147 0.05 -0.72 -0.67
C LYS A 147 0.36 -0.52 -2.14
N ASN A 148 1.51 -1.02 -2.59
CA ASN A 148 1.83 -1.08 -4.02
C ASN A 148 1.04 -2.22 -4.68
N ILE A 149 0.20 -1.88 -5.65
CA ILE A 149 -0.59 -2.81 -6.44
C ILE A 149 -0.33 -2.49 -7.91
N ASN A 150 0.25 -3.45 -8.64
CA ASN A 150 0.58 -3.33 -10.07
C ASN A 150 1.48 -2.11 -10.40
N GLY A 151 2.38 -1.73 -9.49
CA GLY A 151 3.31 -0.61 -9.67
C GLY A 151 2.77 0.75 -9.27
N THR A 152 1.52 0.84 -8.81
CA THR A 152 0.91 2.05 -8.26
C THR A 152 0.73 1.91 -6.75
N ASP A 153 1.10 2.93 -5.99
CA ASP A 153 0.80 2.96 -4.56
C ASP A 153 -0.65 3.37 -4.34
N TYR A 154 -1.33 2.68 -3.43
CA TYR A 154 -2.69 2.99 -3.03
C TYR A 154 -2.78 3.18 -1.53
N GLU A 155 -3.40 4.28 -1.13
CA GLU A 155 -3.84 4.53 0.22
C GLU A 155 -5.14 3.76 0.48
N ILE A 156 -5.16 2.93 1.52
CA ILE A 156 -6.34 2.21 1.97
C ILE A 156 -6.51 2.46 3.48
N GLN A 157 -7.64 3.03 3.88
CA GLN A 157 -7.94 3.34 5.28
C GLN A 157 -9.44 3.21 5.57
N ASP A 158 -9.83 3.22 6.84
CA ASP A 158 -11.23 3.39 7.20
C ASP A 158 -11.71 4.80 6.86
N ILE A 159 -13.02 4.96 6.67
CA ILE A 159 -13.62 6.29 6.51
C ILE A 159 -13.64 6.96 7.88
N ASN A 160 -12.82 7.99 8.04
CA ASN A 160 -12.63 8.72 9.29
C ASN A 160 -13.64 9.88 9.48
N THR A 161 -14.65 9.98 8.60
CA THR A 161 -15.75 10.92 8.72
C THR A 161 -17.03 10.18 9.10
N GLY A 162 -17.75 10.70 10.11
CA GLY A 162 -19.04 10.14 10.54
C GLY A 162 -18.96 9.27 11.80
N GLU A 163 -19.64 8.11 11.79
CA GLU A 163 -19.77 7.25 12.96
C GLU A 163 -18.45 6.53 13.31
N ALA A 164 -18.07 6.55 14.58
CA ALA A 164 -16.93 5.80 15.08
C ALA A 164 -17.16 4.29 14.96
N PHE A 165 -16.13 3.58 14.49
CA PHE A 165 -16.15 2.12 14.45
C PHE A 165 -15.51 1.51 15.71
N PRO A 166 -16.10 0.43 16.26
CA PRO A 166 -15.43 -0.33 17.31
C PRO A 166 -14.18 -1.01 16.75
N GLU A 167 -13.16 -1.22 17.59
CA GLU A 167 -11.87 -1.84 17.19
C GLU A 167 -12.05 -3.10 16.33
N LYS A 168 -13.00 -3.97 16.69
CA LYS A 168 -13.26 -5.21 15.95
C LYS A 168 -13.67 -4.97 14.49
N ALA A 169 -14.43 -3.91 14.22
CA ALA A 169 -14.82 -3.54 12.86
C ALA A 169 -13.61 -2.99 12.08
N VAL A 170 -12.81 -2.13 12.71
CA VAL A 170 -11.58 -1.59 12.12
C VAL A 170 -10.58 -2.69 11.78
N ARG A 171 -10.38 -3.66 12.69
CA ARG A 171 -9.54 -4.83 12.40
C ARG A 171 -10.07 -5.66 11.23
N LYS A 172 -11.39 -5.79 11.09
CA LYS A 172 -11.99 -6.49 9.95
C LYS A 172 -11.72 -5.74 8.63
N MET A 173 -11.81 -4.41 8.64
CA MET A 173 -11.49 -3.57 7.48
C MET A 173 -9.99 -3.62 7.15
N PHE A 174 -9.13 -3.59 8.17
CA PHE A 174 -7.69 -3.72 8.01
C PHE A 174 -7.29 -5.08 7.39
N GLU A 175 -7.87 -6.19 7.85
CA GLU A 175 -7.63 -7.49 7.24
C GLU A 175 -8.16 -7.57 5.80
N ALA A 176 -9.23 -6.85 5.47
CA ALA A 176 -9.68 -6.71 4.09
C ALA A 176 -8.67 -5.92 3.24
N ALA A 177 -8.18 -4.78 3.73
CA ALA A 177 -7.17 -3.97 3.06
C ALA A 177 -5.88 -4.75 2.79
N LYS A 178 -5.43 -5.56 3.76
CA LYS A 178 -4.28 -6.46 3.59
C LYS A 178 -4.44 -7.44 2.43
N ALA A 179 -5.66 -7.92 2.19
CA ALA A 179 -5.98 -8.90 1.15
C ALA A 179 -6.36 -8.26 -0.20
N ALA A 180 -6.41 -6.92 -0.30
CA ALA A 180 -6.62 -6.22 -1.57
C ALA A 180 -5.50 -6.51 -2.59
N LYS A 181 -5.79 -6.60 -3.88
CA LYS A 181 -4.81 -7.03 -4.91
C LYS A 181 -5.10 -6.45 -6.28
#